data_AF-A0A3T1CDD4-F1
#
_entry.id   AF-A0A3T1CDD4-F1
#
_cell.length_a   1.000
_cell.length_b   1.000
_cell.length_c   1.000
_cell.angle_alpha   90.00
_cell.angle_beta   90.00
_cell.angle_gamma   90.00
#
_symmetry.space_group_name_H-M   'P 1'
#
loop_
_entity.id
_entity.type
_entity.pdbx_description
1 polymer ?
#
loop_
_entity_poly.entity_id
_entity_poly.type
_entity_poly.pdbx_seq_one_letter_code
_entity_poly.pdbx_strand_id
1 'polypeptide(L)'
;MERPSNDYSSSHLTNRALFNESQISKPRDKIEAIFQIIKDMKGKDNGLATVQSPEVLIDRLSVKHKIWQIKTNLLPLILSQSSSHVSIKQATSGTNGCYFVKYNFENQKIEGVFKPINETEKTRAGIPENEQAVREYLGYMLSQYLTAHLIRNNIRINIQNFGVPPTSIASFDKISFSSEEGQIGSFQKYKEGVPLTDLPEIKLQNISRDELMKMLVMDIIMLNTDRHLGNAFLAPKDSIILIDQGSTFPGLASLKKGNTHDNLGFEWMFINFTQDKIPPAWQELILSIPPKELYTTLVEKLEELQSIYPDTPSLTIGGNVLFNSLVSLTFLQHWVKNVGQQLPSRELLRCFIPETIPYIYAVKKDSSKEITMLQEQSVHNFNRDRNSLANNLDTDMQEGKSGYFTTNPIFLSLVKDAYKDFENALALKNSEPINVQMFLKNWDVAEQTIMKRVIGLTFKETNLLAREYFSHK
;
A
#
# COMPACT_ATOMS: atom_id res chain seq x y z
N MET A 1 19.32 33.53 26.20
CA MET A 1 20.00 32.83 25.09
C MET A 1 18.96 32.51 24.05
N GLU A 2 18.84 33.41 23.08
CA GLU A 2 17.90 33.31 21.97
C GLU A 2 18.32 32.15 21.07
N ARG A 3 17.38 31.24 20.81
CA ARG A 3 17.56 30.18 19.81
C ARG A 3 17.46 30.84 18.44
N PRO A 4 18.36 30.54 17.49
CA PRO A 4 18.15 30.97 16.11
C PRO A 4 16.91 30.25 15.58
N SER A 5 15.91 31.03 15.17
CA SER A 5 14.81 30.57 14.34
C SER A 5 15.40 30.08 13.03
N ASN A 6 15.42 28.75 12.85
CA ASN A 6 15.59 28.16 11.53
C ASN A 6 14.31 28.46 10.74
N ASP A 7 14.28 29.63 10.11
CA ASP A 7 13.36 29.97 9.03
C ASP A 7 13.69 29.08 7.82
N TYR A 8 13.33 27.80 7.90
CA TYR A 8 12.84 27.09 6.72
C TYR A 8 11.38 27.49 6.56
N SER A 9 11.19 28.77 6.19
CA SER A 9 9.99 29.22 5.52
C SER A 9 9.68 28.19 4.45
N SER A 10 8.50 27.58 4.58
CA SER A 10 7.85 26.83 3.53
C SER A 10 7.69 27.76 2.34
N SER A 11 8.75 27.90 1.54
CA SER A 11 8.65 28.59 0.26
C SER A 11 7.73 27.72 -0.58
N HIS A 12 6.46 28.11 -0.59
CA HIS A 12 5.47 27.75 -1.58
C HIS A 12 5.98 28.23 -2.95
N LEU A 13 7.03 27.59 -3.46
CA LEU A 13 7.14 27.35 -4.88
C LEU A 13 6.04 26.35 -5.18
N THR A 14 4.80 26.86 -5.30
CA THR A 14 3.75 26.09 -5.96
C THR A 14 4.35 25.64 -7.28
N ASN A 15 4.24 24.36 -7.63
CA ASN A 15 4.83 23.84 -8.86
C ASN A 15 4.44 24.70 -10.09
N ARG A 16 3.26 25.34 -10.07
CA ARG A 16 2.84 26.38 -11.04
C ARG A 16 3.84 27.54 -11.22
N ALA A 17 4.53 28.00 -10.18
CA ALA A 17 5.51 29.08 -10.25
C ALA A 17 6.78 28.68 -11.03
N LEU A 18 7.20 27.41 -11.00
CA LEU A 18 8.30 26.89 -11.84
C LEU A 18 7.91 26.84 -13.33
N PHE A 19 6.61 26.79 -13.63
CA PHE A 19 6.06 26.70 -14.98
C PHE A 19 5.37 28.00 -15.45
N ASN A 20 5.45 29.10 -14.67
CA ASN A 20 4.75 30.35 -14.98
C ASN A 20 5.19 30.95 -16.32
N GLU A 21 4.21 31.41 -17.10
CA GLU A 21 4.26 31.62 -18.55
C GLU A 21 4.94 32.90 -19.06
N SER A 22 5.59 33.70 -18.21
CA SER A 22 6.25 34.91 -18.69
C SER A 22 7.66 34.60 -19.21
N GLN A 23 7.75 34.25 -20.49
CA GLN A 23 8.76 34.67 -21.49
C GLN A 23 9.09 33.53 -22.47
N ILE A 24 8.69 33.75 -23.73
CA ILE A 24 9.36 33.45 -25.02
C ILE A 24 10.55 32.45 -24.98
N SER A 25 10.40 31.29 -24.38
CA SER A 25 11.42 30.23 -24.33
C SER A 25 10.85 28.98 -24.98
N LYS A 26 11.66 28.31 -25.81
CA LYS A 26 11.20 27.11 -26.49
C LYS A 26 10.91 26.02 -25.44
N PRO A 27 9.91 25.15 -25.65
CA PRO A 27 9.60 24.06 -24.73
C PRO A 27 10.82 23.20 -24.32
N ARG A 28 11.82 23.07 -25.22
CA ARG A 28 13.12 22.44 -24.94
C ARG A 28 13.93 23.17 -23.86
N ASP A 29 14.04 24.51 -23.93
CA ASP A 29 14.80 25.32 -22.98
C ASP A 29 14.20 25.20 -21.56
N LYS A 30 12.86 25.10 -21.47
CA LYS A 30 12.15 24.87 -20.20
C LYS A 30 12.45 23.48 -19.62
N ILE A 31 12.46 22.44 -20.45
CA ILE A 31 12.84 21.09 -20.03
C ILE A 31 14.28 21.08 -19.50
N GLU A 32 15.22 21.66 -20.25
CA GLU A 32 16.64 21.72 -19.87
C GLU A 32 16.85 22.47 -18.56
N ALA A 33 16.19 23.63 -18.37
CA ALA A 33 16.25 24.38 -17.12
C ALA A 33 15.76 23.56 -15.91
N ILE A 34 14.67 22.81 -16.07
CA ILE A 34 14.12 21.97 -14.98
C ILE A 34 15.05 20.80 -14.67
N PHE A 35 15.65 20.16 -15.68
CA PHE A 35 16.65 19.12 -15.44
C PHE A 35 17.93 19.66 -14.80
N GLN A 36 18.29 20.92 -15.06
CA GLN A 36 19.38 21.59 -14.36
C GLN A 36 19.02 21.81 -12.87
N ILE A 37 17.81 22.26 -12.55
CA ILE A 37 17.32 22.34 -11.15
C ILE A 37 17.41 20.97 -10.47
N ILE A 38 16.96 19.91 -11.13
CA ILE A 38 17.06 18.53 -10.61
C ILE A 38 18.52 18.14 -10.36
N LYS A 39 19.43 18.51 -11.26
CA LYS A 39 20.87 18.24 -11.13
C LYS A 39 21.45 18.97 -9.92
N ASP A 40 21.07 20.22 -9.70
CA ASP A 40 21.52 21.02 -8.56
C ASP A 40 21.00 20.45 -7.23
N MET A 41 19.72 20.03 -7.18
CA MET A 41 19.14 19.36 -6.02
C MET A 41 19.88 18.04 -5.70
N LYS A 42 20.22 17.25 -6.72
CA LYS A 42 21.03 16.02 -6.53
C LYS A 42 22.46 16.33 -6.10
N GLY A 43 23.06 17.40 -6.61
CA GLY A 43 24.38 17.86 -6.20
C GLY A 43 24.42 18.17 -4.70
N LYS A 44 23.39 18.88 -4.20
CA LYS A 44 23.21 19.15 -2.76
C LYS A 44 23.01 17.87 -1.95
N ASP A 45 22.16 16.94 -2.42
CA ASP A 45 21.95 15.62 -1.78
C ASP A 45 23.25 14.81 -1.68
N ASN A 46 24.05 14.80 -2.75
CA ASN A 46 25.35 14.12 -2.77
C ASN A 46 26.39 14.78 -1.86
N GLY A 47 26.39 16.11 -1.77
CA GLY A 47 27.26 16.86 -0.84
C GLY A 47 26.96 16.57 0.63
N LEU A 48 25.71 16.18 0.93
CA LEU A 48 25.27 15.78 2.27
C LEU A 48 25.50 14.29 2.57
N ALA A 49 25.99 13.50 1.61
CA ALA A 49 26.09 12.04 1.74
C ALA A 49 27.09 11.57 2.82
N THR A 50 28.00 12.45 3.26
CA THR A 50 28.96 12.18 4.34
C THR A 50 28.40 12.40 5.73
N VAL A 51 27.23 13.04 5.87
CA VAL A 51 26.60 13.34 7.16
C VAL A 51 25.47 12.35 7.40
N GLN A 52 25.61 11.50 8.43
CA GLN A 52 24.61 10.49 8.80
C GLN A 52 23.67 10.94 9.93
N SER A 53 23.44 12.25 10.10
CA SER A 53 22.49 12.71 11.11
C SER A 53 21.04 12.38 10.68
N PRO A 54 20.13 12.10 11.63
CA PRO A 54 18.72 11.83 11.33
C PRO A 54 18.05 12.95 10.51
N GLU A 55 18.36 14.20 10.82
CA GLU A 55 17.81 15.38 10.12
C GLU A 55 18.22 15.38 8.65
N VAL A 56 19.52 15.16 8.37
CA VAL A 56 20.02 15.07 7.00
C VAL A 56 19.37 13.91 6.26
N LEU A 57 19.23 12.74 6.87
CA LEU A 57 18.59 11.59 6.22
C LEU A 57 17.11 11.85 5.88
N ILE A 58 16.37 12.54 6.75
CA ILE A 58 14.99 12.96 6.52
C ILE A 58 14.92 14.00 5.39
N ASP A 59 15.82 14.98 5.37
CA ASP A 59 15.90 15.97 4.30
C ASP A 59 16.15 15.30 2.94
N ARG A 60 17.01 14.27 2.91
CA ARG A 60 17.28 13.51 1.69
C ARG A 60 16.05 12.74 1.18
N LEU A 61 15.20 12.22 2.07
CA LEU A 61 13.92 11.62 1.67
C LEU A 61 13.00 12.67 1.03
N SER A 62 12.89 13.84 1.66
CA SER A 62 12.12 14.98 1.14
C SER A 62 12.62 15.44 -0.23
N VAL A 63 13.93 15.57 -0.42
CA VAL A 63 14.55 15.95 -1.71
C VAL A 63 14.24 14.92 -2.80
N LYS A 64 14.33 13.62 -2.51
CA LYS A 64 14.01 12.55 -3.49
C LYS A 64 12.54 12.61 -3.93
N HIS A 65 11.63 12.86 -2.99
CA HIS A 65 10.21 13.04 -3.31
C HIS A 65 9.98 14.27 -4.19
N LYS A 66 10.55 15.43 -3.82
CA LYS A 66 10.42 16.68 -4.60
C LYS A 66 10.96 16.53 -6.02
N ILE A 67 12.12 15.88 -6.20
CA ILE A 67 12.67 15.57 -7.53
C ILE A 67 11.69 14.73 -8.34
N TRP A 68 11.02 13.74 -7.72
CA TRP A 68 10.04 12.92 -8.42
C TRP A 68 8.81 13.74 -8.82
N GLN A 69 8.25 14.56 -7.93
CA GLN A 69 7.14 15.44 -8.24
C GLN A 69 7.47 16.40 -9.40
N ILE A 70 8.64 17.03 -9.39
CA ILE A 70 9.10 17.91 -10.48
C ILE A 70 9.15 17.15 -11.81
N LYS A 71 9.69 15.92 -11.81
CA LYS A 71 9.71 15.06 -13.00
C LYS A 71 8.31 14.73 -13.50
N THR A 72 7.40 14.36 -12.60
CA THR A 72 6.01 14.05 -12.95
C THR A 72 5.32 15.26 -13.57
N ASN A 73 5.49 16.45 -12.99
CA ASN A 73 4.93 17.70 -13.49
C ASN A 73 5.54 18.16 -14.83
N LEU A 74 6.72 17.66 -15.18
CA LEU A 74 7.37 17.95 -16.46
C LEU A 74 6.81 17.11 -17.61
N LEU A 75 6.23 15.95 -17.31
CA LEU A 75 5.77 15.02 -18.34
C LEU A 75 4.74 15.61 -19.32
N PRO A 76 3.72 16.39 -18.91
CA PRO A 76 2.78 17.00 -19.87
C PRO A 76 3.51 17.83 -20.94
N LEU A 77 4.52 18.61 -20.53
CA LEU A 77 5.34 19.42 -21.43
C LEU A 77 6.24 18.57 -22.35
N ILE A 78 6.70 17.42 -21.88
CA ILE A 78 7.48 16.47 -22.69
C ILE A 78 6.57 15.79 -23.73
N LEU A 79 5.38 15.36 -23.31
CA LEU A 79 4.44 14.62 -24.14
C LEU A 79 3.83 15.50 -25.24
N SER A 80 3.59 16.79 -24.97
CA SER A 80 3.05 17.74 -25.96
C SER A 80 4.01 18.04 -27.12
N GLN A 81 5.29 17.70 -26.99
CA GLN A 81 6.30 17.95 -28.04
C GLN A 81 6.38 16.84 -29.09
N SER A 82 5.54 15.80 -29.04
CA SER A 82 5.55 14.66 -29.97
C SER A 82 6.97 14.13 -30.24
N SER A 83 7.74 13.96 -29.16
CA SER A 83 9.16 13.64 -29.25
C SER A 83 9.38 12.14 -29.48
N SER A 84 10.29 11.79 -30.40
CA SER A 84 10.76 10.40 -30.58
C SER A 84 11.47 9.83 -29.33
N HIS A 85 11.74 10.68 -28.34
CA HIS A 85 12.35 10.34 -27.06
C HIS A 85 11.35 9.86 -26.01
N VAL A 86 10.06 9.88 -26.34
CA VAL A 86 8.97 9.37 -25.51
C VAL A 86 8.50 8.02 -26.06
N SER A 87 8.37 7.05 -25.17
CA SER A 87 7.66 5.81 -25.43
C SER A 87 6.59 5.61 -24.38
N ILE A 88 5.34 5.47 -24.82
CA ILE A 88 4.22 5.03 -24.00
C ILE A 88 3.81 3.66 -24.50
N LYS A 89 3.79 2.68 -23.61
CA LYS A 89 3.36 1.31 -23.93
C LYS A 89 2.39 0.84 -22.87
N GLN A 90 1.21 0.40 -23.30
CA GLN A 90 0.30 -0.30 -22.40
C GLN A 90 0.96 -1.61 -21.94
N ALA A 91 0.76 -1.98 -20.68
CA ALA A 91 1.17 -3.27 -20.17
C ALA A 91 0.44 -4.37 -20.95
N THR A 92 1.17 -5.38 -21.43
CA THR A 92 0.60 -6.51 -22.19
C THR A 92 -0.03 -7.59 -21.31
N SER A 93 0.17 -7.49 -19.99
CA SER A 93 -0.34 -8.39 -18.96
C SER A 93 -0.76 -7.56 -17.75
N GLY A 94 -1.92 -7.87 -17.16
CA GLY A 94 -2.48 -7.14 -16.02
C GLY A 94 -3.87 -6.56 -16.30
N THR A 95 -4.33 -5.67 -15.44
CA THR A 95 -5.58 -4.91 -15.63
C THR A 95 -5.45 -3.90 -16.78
N ASN A 96 -6.57 -3.60 -17.42
CA ASN A 96 -6.66 -2.45 -18.34
C ASN A 96 -6.26 -1.16 -17.60
N GLY A 97 -5.76 -0.15 -18.31
CA GLY A 97 -5.38 1.12 -17.69
C GLY A 97 -4.04 1.11 -16.95
N CYS A 98 -3.01 0.44 -17.48
CA CYS A 98 -1.65 0.49 -16.95
C CYS A 98 -0.64 0.74 -18.08
N TYR A 99 0.12 1.83 -17.98
CA TYR A 99 1.01 2.31 -19.04
C TYR A 99 2.44 2.52 -18.55
N PHE A 100 3.40 1.93 -19.24
CA PHE A 100 4.81 2.26 -19.08
C PHE A 100 5.14 3.51 -19.88
N VAL A 101 5.47 4.58 -19.17
CA VAL A 101 5.91 5.85 -19.77
C VAL A 101 7.42 5.98 -19.60
N LYS A 102 8.12 6.12 -20.72
CA LYS A 102 9.57 6.30 -20.76
C LYS A 102 9.91 7.56 -21.54
N TYR A 103 10.65 8.46 -20.92
CA TYR A 103 11.31 9.59 -21.56
C TYR A 103 12.82 9.41 -21.42
N ASN A 104 13.55 9.49 -22.53
CA ASN A 104 15.00 9.39 -22.54
C ASN A 104 15.62 10.29 -23.61
N PHE A 105 16.24 11.39 -23.18
CA PHE A 105 16.93 12.33 -24.05
C PHE A 105 18.17 12.92 -23.37
N GLU A 106 19.33 12.94 -24.02
CA GLU A 106 20.56 13.60 -23.52
C GLU A 106 20.88 13.32 -22.02
N ASN A 107 20.80 12.05 -21.58
CA ASN A 107 20.98 11.57 -20.19
C ASN A 107 19.87 11.97 -19.19
N GLN A 108 18.80 12.59 -19.66
CA GLN A 108 17.60 12.90 -18.89
C GLN A 108 16.60 11.75 -19.01
N LYS A 109 16.44 10.99 -17.92
CA LYS A 109 15.54 9.83 -17.86
C LYS A 109 14.36 10.08 -16.92
N ILE A 110 13.15 9.85 -17.41
CA ILE A 110 11.95 9.64 -16.61
C ILE A 110 11.36 8.30 -17.03
N GLU A 111 11.13 7.42 -16.07
CA GLU A 111 10.57 6.11 -16.34
C GLU A 111 9.62 5.76 -15.19
N GLY A 112 8.38 5.46 -15.54
CA GLY A 112 7.34 5.17 -14.56
C GLY A 112 6.16 4.43 -15.16
N VAL A 113 5.31 3.97 -14.24
CA VAL A 113 4.04 3.33 -14.52
C VAL A 113 2.95 4.33 -14.23
N PHE A 114 2.13 4.62 -15.24
CA PHE A 114 0.95 5.46 -15.14
C PHE A 114 -0.31 4.60 -15.09
N LYS A 115 -1.17 4.88 -14.11
CA LYS A 115 -2.50 4.27 -13.97
C LYS A 115 -3.57 5.37 -13.93
N PRO A 116 -4.27 5.65 -15.05
CA PRO A 116 -5.31 6.65 -15.11
C PRO A 116 -6.55 6.25 -14.30
N ILE A 117 -7.19 7.25 -13.70
CA ILE A 117 -8.37 7.11 -12.82
C ILE A 117 -9.60 6.56 -13.56
N ASN A 118 -9.72 6.82 -14.86
CA ASN A 118 -10.90 6.49 -15.67
C ASN A 118 -10.80 5.17 -16.43
N GLU A 119 -9.65 4.48 -16.40
CA GLU A 119 -9.49 3.17 -17.07
C GLU A 119 -9.24 2.03 -16.10
N THR A 120 -9.31 2.29 -14.79
CA THR A 120 -9.23 1.28 -13.75
C THR A 120 -10.55 0.50 -13.65
N GLU A 121 -10.86 -0.30 -14.67
CA GLU A 121 -12.04 -1.18 -14.69
C GLU A 121 -11.85 -2.37 -13.73
N LYS A 122 -12.88 -2.63 -12.91
CA LYS A 122 -12.96 -3.70 -11.88
C LYS A 122 -11.98 -3.52 -10.72
N THR A 123 -12.27 -2.57 -9.85
CA THR A 123 -11.74 -2.61 -8.48
C THR A 123 -12.23 -3.86 -7.75
N ARG A 124 -11.42 -4.36 -6.81
CA ARG A 124 -11.94 -5.29 -5.79
C ARG A 124 -13.18 -4.68 -5.13
N ALA A 125 -14.19 -5.53 -4.87
CA ALA A 125 -15.49 -5.09 -4.40
C ALA A 125 -15.38 -4.15 -3.19
N GLY A 126 -15.83 -2.91 -3.34
CA GLY A 126 -15.90 -1.89 -2.28
C GLY A 126 -14.77 -0.86 -2.26
N ILE A 127 -13.79 -0.95 -3.16
CA ILE A 127 -12.93 0.20 -3.49
C ILE A 127 -13.58 0.96 -4.66
N PRO A 128 -13.85 2.27 -4.55
CA PRO A 128 -14.40 3.03 -5.67
C PRO A 128 -13.48 3.03 -6.89
N GLU A 129 -14.04 2.84 -8.09
CA GLU A 129 -13.31 2.64 -9.36
C GLU A 129 -12.32 3.77 -9.67
N ASN A 130 -12.59 4.98 -9.18
CA ASN A 130 -11.82 6.18 -9.44
C ASN A 130 -10.82 6.57 -8.31
N GLU A 131 -10.79 5.84 -7.19
CA GLU A 131 -9.95 6.19 -6.03
C GLU A 131 -8.61 5.42 -5.99
N GLN A 132 -8.29 4.61 -7.00
CA GLN A 132 -7.04 3.83 -6.98
C GLN A 132 -5.80 4.72 -6.98
N ALA A 133 -5.81 5.81 -7.75
CA ALA A 133 -4.65 6.69 -7.89
C ALA A 133 -4.27 7.37 -6.56
N VAL A 134 -5.26 7.79 -5.77
CA VAL A 134 -5.02 8.38 -4.45
C VAL A 134 -4.51 7.34 -3.45
N ARG A 135 -4.93 6.07 -3.57
CA ARG A 135 -4.44 4.95 -2.75
C ARG A 135 -2.99 4.58 -3.08
N GLU A 136 -2.62 4.58 -4.36
CA GLU A 136 -1.23 4.46 -4.82
C GLU A 136 -0.33 5.55 -4.21
N TYR A 137 -0.82 6.79 -4.19
CA TYR A 137 -0.13 7.92 -3.57
C TYR A 137 -0.01 7.79 -2.05
N LEU A 138 -1.10 7.43 -1.36
CA LEU A 138 -1.11 7.23 0.09
C LEU A 138 -0.18 6.10 0.53
N GLY A 139 -0.11 5.00 -0.22
CA GLY A 139 0.84 3.93 0.06
C GLY A 139 2.29 4.40 0.02
N TYR A 140 2.63 5.28 -0.92
CA TYR A 140 3.94 5.91 -0.95
C TYR A 140 4.15 6.90 0.21
N MET A 141 3.14 7.71 0.57
CA MET A 141 3.21 8.63 1.71
C MET A 141 3.42 7.89 3.04
N LEU A 142 2.71 6.79 3.27
CA LEU A 142 2.93 5.94 4.45
C LEU A 142 4.36 5.38 4.47
N SER A 143 4.85 4.90 3.32
CA SER A 143 6.23 4.40 3.21
C SER A 143 7.27 5.46 3.57
N GLN A 144 7.07 6.71 3.13
CA GLN A 144 7.93 7.84 3.50
C GLN A 144 7.85 8.14 5.00
N TYR A 145 6.63 8.21 5.55
CA TYR A 145 6.40 8.46 6.96
C TYR A 145 7.12 7.43 7.84
N LEU A 146 6.90 6.13 7.59
CA LEU A 146 7.50 5.07 8.39
C LEU A 146 9.04 5.04 8.26
N THR A 147 9.57 5.37 7.07
CA THR A 147 11.03 5.49 6.88
C THR A 147 11.59 6.67 7.68
N ALA A 148 10.95 7.83 7.64
CA ALA A 148 11.36 8.99 8.42
C ALA A 148 11.23 8.74 9.93
N HIS A 149 10.17 8.05 10.36
CA HIS A 149 9.93 7.68 11.75
C HIS A 149 11.01 6.72 12.28
N LEU A 150 11.38 5.70 11.50
CA LEU A 150 12.49 4.80 11.82
C LEU A 150 13.80 5.58 12.08
N ILE A 151 14.13 6.51 11.18
CA ILE A 151 15.34 7.34 11.24
C ILE A 151 15.30 8.27 12.46
N ARG A 152 14.19 9.00 12.65
CA ARG A 152 14.01 9.97 13.75
C ARG A 152 14.16 9.31 15.12
N ASN A 153 13.65 8.09 15.27
CA ASN A 153 13.69 7.34 16.53
C ASN A 153 14.94 6.45 16.66
N ASN A 154 15.85 6.47 15.68
CA ASN A 154 17.09 5.68 15.68
C ASN A 154 16.85 4.17 15.90
N ILE A 155 15.74 3.65 15.37
CA ILE A 155 15.36 2.25 15.51
C ILE A 155 16.18 1.42 14.51
N ARG A 156 16.92 0.43 15.02
CA ARG A 156 17.88 -0.35 14.23
C ARG A 156 17.21 -1.54 13.55
N ILE A 157 16.68 -1.31 12.35
CA ILE A 157 16.19 -2.35 11.43
C ILE A 157 17.04 -2.30 10.17
N ASN A 158 17.48 -3.45 9.65
CA ASN A 158 18.37 -3.51 8.49
C ASN A 158 17.59 -3.37 7.18
N ILE A 159 17.05 -2.18 6.94
CA ILE A 159 16.28 -1.86 5.74
C ILE A 159 16.67 -0.48 5.19
N GLN A 160 16.59 -0.33 3.87
CA GLN A 160 16.84 0.98 3.26
C GLN A 160 15.65 1.93 3.40
N ASN A 161 14.43 1.42 3.25
CA ASN A 161 13.14 2.12 3.33
C ASN A 161 12.00 1.10 3.34
N PHE A 162 10.76 1.56 3.42
CA PHE A 162 9.55 0.74 3.41
C PHE A 162 9.10 0.24 2.02
N GLY A 163 9.93 0.35 0.99
CA GLY A 163 9.80 -0.40 -0.26
C GLY A 163 8.81 0.14 -1.31
N VAL A 164 8.02 1.18 -1.05
CA VAL A 164 7.13 1.75 -2.09
C VAL A 164 7.91 2.74 -2.96
N PRO A 165 7.99 2.55 -4.30
CA PRO A 165 8.66 3.52 -5.16
C PRO A 165 7.99 4.89 -5.10
N PRO A 166 8.72 5.98 -5.40
CA PRO A 166 8.13 7.31 -5.52
C PRO A 166 6.88 7.31 -6.40
N THR A 167 5.76 7.71 -5.83
CA THR A 167 4.46 7.85 -6.51
C THR A 167 3.99 9.30 -6.41
N SER A 168 3.43 9.83 -7.48
CA SER A 168 2.79 11.15 -7.51
C SER A 168 1.57 11.09 -8.42
N ILE A 169 0.71 12.11 -8.39
CA ILE A 169 -0.37 12.24 -9.37
C ILE A 169 0.16 12.96 -10.61
N ALA A 170 -0.21 12.47 -11.79
CA ALA A 170 0.09 13.07 -13.07
C ALA A 170 -1.22 13.38 -13.80
N SER A 171 -1.19 14.40 -14.65
CA SER A 171 -2.23 14.69 -15.63
C SER A 171 -1.61 14.61 -17.02
N PHE A 172 -2.30 14.00 -17.98
CA PHE A 172 -1.86 13.91 -19.35
C PHE A 172 -2.96 14.39 -20.29
N ASP A 173 -2.58 15.20 -21.27
CA ASP A 173 -3.51 15.68 -22.29
C ASP A 173 -3.82 14.58 -23.33
N LYS A 174 -4.92 14.78 -24.08
CA LYS A 174 -5.54 13.85 -25.06
C LYS A 174 -4.58 13.11 -26.02
N ILE A 175 -3.37 13.62 -26.23
CA ILE A 175 -2.45 13.15 -27.29
C ILE A 175 -1.82 11.78 -26.95
N SER A 176 -1.93 11.30 -25.71
CA SER A 176 -1.04 10.24 -25.20
C SER A 176 -1.69 8.88 -24.90
N PHE A 177 -3.02 8.76 -24.89
CA PHE A 177 -3.74 7.56 -24.44
C PHE A 177 -5.00 7.30 -25.27
N SER A 178 -5.63 6.13 -25.10
CA SER A 178 -6.81 5.67 -25.86
C SER A 178 -8.07 6.50 -25.67
N SER A 179 -8.12 7.42 -24.70
CA SER A 179 -9.30 8.26 -24.45
C SER A 179 -9.27 9.60 -25.18
N GLU A 180 -10.43 10.03 -25.67
CA GLU A 180 -10.63 11.35 -26.28
C GLU A 180 -10.59 12.52 -25.28
N GLU A 181 -10.37 12.27 -23.99
CA GLU A 181 -10.24 13.28 -22.92
C GLU A 181 -8.88 13.17 -22.21
N GLY A 182 -8.44 14.26 -21.58
CA GLY A 182 -7.22 14.23 -20.75
C GLY A 182 -7.39 13.29 -19.55
N GLN A 183 -6.31 12.66 -19.12
CA GLN A 183 -6.30 11.63 -18.08
C GLN A 183 -5.55 12.09 -16.84
N ILE A 184 -6.14 11.92 -15.66
CA ILE A 184 -5.46 12.07 -14.37
C ILE A 184 -5.24 10.69 -13.78
N GLY A 185 -4.08 10.45 -13.18
CA GLY A 185 -3.73 9.13 -12.66
C GLY A 185 -2.53 9.13 -11.73
N SER A 186 -2.24 7.97 -11.13
CA SER A 186 -1.00 7.80 -10.38
C SER A 186 0.17 7.55 -11.32
N PHE A 187 1.31 8.13 -11.02
CA PHE A 187 2.58 7.93 -11.72
C PHE A 187 3.65 7.47 -10.74
N GLN A 188 3.93 6.17 -10.77
CA GLN A 188 4.89 5.52 -9.90
C GLN A 188 6.21 5.31 -10.63
N LYS A 189 7.33 5.63 -9.97
CA LYS A 189 8.66 5.44 -10.52
C LYS A 189 8.90 3.96 -10.81
N TYR A 190 9.31 3.67 -12.04
CA TYR A 190 9.65 2.31 -12.44
C TYR A 190 10.88 1.83 -11.67
N LYS A 191 10.82 0.58 -11.24
CA LYS A 191 11.90 -0.13 -10.58
C LYS A 191 12.05 -1.52 -11.17
N GLU A 192 13.28 -1.88 -11.48
CA GLU A 192 13.64 -3.23 -11.89
C GLU A 192 13.62 -4.16 -10.67
N GLY A 193 13.12 -5.36 -10.88
CA GLY A 193 13.07 -6.43 -9.89
C GLY A 193 12.40 -7.67 -10.47
N VAL A 194 12.52 -8.78 -9.76
CA VAL A 194 11.84 -10.04 -10.10
C VAL A 194 10.62 -10.17 -9.19
N PRO A 195 9.40 -10.39 -9.72
CA PRO A 195 8.23 -10.65 -8.89
C PRO A 195 8.48 -11.79 -7.90
N LEU A 196 8.01 -11.65 -6.66
CA LEU A 196 8.22 -12.70 -5.65
C LEU A 196 7.57 -14.03 -6.06
N THR A 197 6.48 -13.96 -6.82
CA THR A 197 5.81 -15.14 -7.38
C THR A 197 6.66 -15.90 -8.41
N ASP A 198 7.66 -15.26 -9.02
CA ASP A 198 8.54 -15.85 -10.03
C ASP A 198 9.86 -16.35 -9.43
N LEU A 199 10.08 -16.13 -8.12
CA LEU A 199 11.28 -16.59 -7.44
C LEU A 199 11.22 -18.10 -7.17
N PRO A 200 12.35 -18.83 -7.34
CA PRO A 200 12.45 -20.20 -6.83
C PRO A 200 12.17 -20.25 -5.32
N GLU A 201 11.50 -21.29 -4.84
CA GLU A 201 11.08 -21.40 -3.43
C GLU A 201 12.25 -21.19 -2.47
N ILE A 202 13.42 -21.79 -2.74
CA ILE A 202 14.63 -21.61 -1.93
C ILE A 202 15.01 -20.13 -1.80
N LYS A 203 14.92 -19.36 -2.89
CA LYS A 203 15.26 -17.93 -2.87
C LYS A 203 14.20 -17.12 -2.12
N LEU A 204 12.92 -17.43 -2.31
CA LEU A 204 11.81 -16.81 -1.59
C LEU A 204 11.91 -17.01 -0.08
N GLN A 205 12.28 -18.22 0.37
CA GLN A 205 12.44 -18.54 1.80
C GLN A 205 13.69 -17.91 2.43
N ASN A 206 14.68 -17.52 1.61
CA ASN A 206 15.94 -16.94 2.07
C ASN A 206 15.97 -15.39 2.00
N ILE A 207 14.86 -14.75 1.62
CA ILE A 207 14.77 -13.29 1.67
C ILE A 207 14.96 -12.83 3.12
N SER A 208 15.73 -11.74 3.30
CA SER A 208 15.93 -11.15 4.62
C SER A 208 14.60 -10.95 5.33
N ARG A 209 14.55 -11.39 6.58
CA ARG A 209 13.38 -11.25 7.43
C ARG A 209 12.93 -9.80 7.58
N ASP A 210 13.87 -8.87 7.69
CA ASP A 210 13.57 -7.45 7.80
C ASP A 210 12.91 -6.91 6.51
N GLU A 211 13.28 -7.42 5.35
CA GLU A 211 12.64 -7.03 4.09
C GLU A 211 11.20 -7.53 4.00
N LEU A 212 10.94 -8.76 4.46
CA LEU A 212 9.59 -9.34 4.53
C LEU A 212 8.71 -8.66 5.58
N MET A 213 9.28 -8.23 6.71
CA MET A 213 8.54 -7.53 7.77
C MET A 213 7.97 -6.18 7.32
N LYS A 214 8.58 -5.51 6.33
CA LYS A 214 8.00 -4.29 5.73
C LYS A 214 6.63 -4.57 5.11
N MET A 215 6.49 -5.69 4.41
CA MET A 215 5.22 -6.10 3.80
C MET A 215 4.15 -6.25 4.88
N LEU A 216 4.49 -6.96 5.96
CA LEU A 216 3.59 -7.14 7.10
C LEU A 216 3.11 -5.81 7.68
N VAL A 217 4.02 -4.90 7.99
CA VAL A 217 3.66 -3.61 8.60
C VAL A 217 2.85 -2.74 7.64
N MET A 218 3.29 -2.61 6.39
CA MET A 218 2.60 -1.79 5.38
C MET A 218 1.20 -2.34 5.09
N ASP A 219 1.09 -3.63 4.80
CA ASP A 219 -0.17 -4.23 4.37
C ASP A 219 -1.19 -4.30 5.50
N ILE A 220 -0.77 -4.49 6.76
CA ILE A 220 -1.68 -4.44 7.90
C ILE A 220 -2.17 -3.01 8.12
N ILE A 221 -1.29 -2.01 8.22
CA ILE A 221 -1.69 -0.62 8.48
C ILE A 221 -2.65 -0.13 7.39
N MET A 222 -2.33 -0.38 6.13
CA MET A 222 -3.17 0.04 5.00
C MET A 222 -4.35 -0.88 4.73
N LEU A 223 -4.43 -2.04 5.40
CA LEU A 223 -5.39 -3.11 5.07
C LEU A 223 -5.37 -3.44 3.58
N ASN A 224 -4.18 -3.77 3.05
CA ASN A 224 -4.04 -4.10 1.64
C ASN A 224 -4.83 -5.36 1.31
N THR A 225 -5.88 -5.19 0.50
CA THR A 225 -6.73 -6.31 0.11
C THR A 225 -6.08 -7.19 -0.95
N ASP A 226 -5.11 -6.69 -1.69
CA ASP A 226 -4.58 -7.28 -2.93
C ASP A 226 -3.07 -7.57 -2.90
N ARG A 227 -2.51 -7.89 -1.72
CA ARG A 227 -1.10 -8.32 -1.67
C ARG A 227 -0.94 -9.80 -2.03
N HIS A 228 -0.89 -10.07 -3.32
CA HIS A 228 -0.30 -11.29 -3.87
C HIS A 228 1.22 -11.14 -4.09
N LEU A 229 1.95 -12.25 -4.25
CA LEU A 229 3.40 -12.26 -4.46
C LEU A 229 3.83 -11.63 -5.80
N GLY A 230 2.90 -11.49 -6.74
CA GLY A 230 3.11 -10.68 -7.95
C GLY A 230 3.18 -9.17 -7.71
N ASN A 231 2.59 -8.66 -6.61
CA ASN A 231 2.58 -7.24 -6.25
C ASN A 231 3.75 -6.85 -5.33
N ALA A 232 4.77 -7.69 -5.23
CA ALA A 232 6.02 -7.40 -4.55
C ALA A 232 7.18 -7.91 -5.40
N PHE A 233 8.22 -7.12 -5.56
CA PHE A 233 9.40 -7.46 -6.36
C PHE A 233 10.63 -7.57 -5.46
N LEU A 234 11.53 -8.50 -5.77
CA LEU A 234 12.89 -8.50 -5.24
C LEU A 234 13.80 -7.72 -6.18
N ALA A 235 14.29 -6.57 -5.71
CA ALA A 235 15.23 -5.74 -6.44
C ALA A 235 16.66 -6.30 -6.38
N PRO A 236 17.60 -5.77 -7.19
CA PRO A 236 19.02 -6.00 -6.96
C PRO A 236 19.41 -5.60 -5.52
N LYS A 237 20.27 -6.41 -4.87
CA LYS A 237 20.63 -6.32 -3.44
C LYS A 237 19.57 -6.80 -2.45
N ASP A 238 18.66 -7.66 -2.91
CA ASP A 238 17.69 -8.39 -2.09
C ASP A 238 16.72 -7.51 -1.29
N SER A 239 16.47 -6.28 -1.76
CA SER A 239 15.46 -5.40 -1.16
C SER A 239 14.09 -5.64 -1.77
N ILE A 240 13.06 -5.76 -0.94
CA ILE A 240 11.68 -5.87 -1.39
C ILE A 240 11.14 -4.49 -1.80
N ILE A 241 10.50 -4.46 -2.97
CA ILE A 241 9.75 -3.33 -3.50
C ILE A 241 8.27 -3.70 -3.49
N LEU A 242 7.44 -2.81 -2.95
CA LEU A 242 5.99 -2.96 -2.89
C LEU A 242 5.36 -2.08 -3.96
N ILE A 243 4.75 -2.70 -4.95
CA ILE A 243 4.00 -2.02 -6.01
C ILE A 243 2.51 -2.27 -5.83
N ASP A 244 1.69 -1.62 -6.66
CA ASP A 244 0.25 -1.84 -6.72
C ASP A 244 -0.47 -1.64 -5.36
N GLN A 245 -0.47 -0.39 -4.88
CA GLN A 245 -1.16 -0.01 -3.65
C GLN A 245 -2.60 0.46 -3.92
N GLY A 246 -3.10 0.36 -5.15
CA GLY A 246 -4.44 0.83 -5.54
C GLY A 246 -5.58 0.16 -4.75
N SER A 247 -5.34 -1.05 -4.24
CA SER A 247 -6.31 -1.87 -3.50
C SER A 247 -6.18 -1.77 -1.96
N THR A 248 -5.64 -0.66 -1.46
CA THR A 248 -5.45 -0.38 -0.02
C THR A 248 -6.56 0.49 0.56
N PHE A 249 -6.61 0.64 1.88
CA PHE A 249 -7.53 1.50 2.62
C PHE A 249 -9.04 1.20 2.34
N PRO A 250 -9.50 -0.06 2.39
CA PRO A 250 -10.88 -0.42 2.07
C PRO A 250 -11.91 0.25 3.01
N GLY A 251 -13.05 0.66 2.44
CA GLY A 251 -14.22 1.06 3.21
C GLY A 251 -14.88 -0.14 3.91
N LEU A 252 -15.77 0.13 4.86
CA LEU A 252 -16.47 -0.92 5.62
C LEU A 252 -17.33 -1.84 4.72
N ALA A 253 -17.91 -1.29 3.64
CA ALA A 253 -18.66 -2.08 2.67
C ALA A 253 -17.79 -3.12 1.96
N SER A 254 -16.56 -2.76 1.56
CA SER A 254 -15.55 -3.68 1.00
C SER A 254 -15.17 -4.77 2.00
N LEU A 255 -14.92 -4.38 3.26
CA LEU A 255 -14.63 -5.33 4.33
C LEU A 255 -15.81 -6.29 4.60
N LYS A 256 -17.06 -5.85 4.37
CA LYS A 256 -18.30 -6.63 4.57
C LYS A 256 -18.71 -7.52 3.38
N LYS A 257 -18.57 -7.02 2.15
CA LYS A 257 -19.09 -7.66 0.91
C LYS A 257 -18.19 -8.76 0.34
N GLY A 258 -17.06 -9.04 0.98
CA GLY A 258 -16.22 -10.17 0.57
C GLY A 258 -16.95 -11.48 0.75
N ASN A 259 -17.41 -12.06 -0.35
CA ASN A 259 -17.33 -13.51 -0.49
C ASN A 259 -15.87 -13.87 -0.18
N THR A 260 -15.69 -14.84 0.70
CA THR A 260 -14.46 -15.09 1.46
C THR A 260 -13.23 -15.45 0.64
N HIS A 261 -13.27 -15.43 -0.69
CA HIS A 261 -12.11 -15.74 -1.54
C HIS A 261 -11.23 -14.52 -1.86
N ASP A 262 -11.76 -13.29 -1.74
CA ASP A 262 -11.14 -12.09 -2.33
C ASP A 262 -10.66 -11.00 -1.34
N ASN A 263 -10.70 -11.20 -0.01
CA ASN A 263 -10.74 -10.01 0.87
C ASN A 263 -9.48 -9.61 1.66
N LEU A 264 -8.64 -10.51 2.14
CA LEU A 264 -7.36 -10.16 2.77
C LEU A 264 -6.39 -11.34 2.58
N GLY A 265 -6.11 -11.68 1.33
CA GLY A 265 -5.18 -12.75 1.00
C GLY A 265 -3.76 -12.23 1.05
N PHE A 266 -3.18 -12.08 2.24
CA PHE A 266 -1.74 -11.85 2.37
C PHE A 266 -1.01 -13.12 1.90
N GLU A 267 -0.74 -13.29 0.60
CA GLU A 267 -0.11 -14.53 0.10
C GLU A 267 1.26 -14.79 0.74
N TRP A 268 1.93 -13.72 1.17
CA TRP A 268 3.17 -13.79 1.92
C TRP A 268 3.02 -14.42 3.31
N MET A 269 1.79 -14.67 3.80
CA MET A 269 1.54 -15.39 5.05
C MET A 269 2.13 -16.81 5.05
N PHE A 270 2.33 -17.38 3.87
CA PHE A 270 2.86 -18.74 3.68
C PHE A 270 4.39 -18.79 3.54
N ILE A 271 5.07 -17.65 3.61
CA ILE A 271 6.53 -17.58 3.68
C ILE A 271 6.96 -17.84 5.13
N ASN A 272 8.08 -18.53 5.34
CA ASN A 272 8.47 -19.04 6.66
C ASN A 272 8.67 -17.96 7.74
N PHE A 273 8.95 -16.70 7.37
CA PHE A 273 9.15 -15.62 8.36
C PHE A 273 7.95 -15.38 9.29
N THR A 274 6.74 -15.78 8.87
CA THR A 274 5.53 -15.64 9.69
C THR A 274 5.43 -16.69 10.78
N GLN A 275 6.19 -17.78 10.69
CA GLN A 275 6.28 -18.82 11.73
C GLN A 275 7.04 -18.33 12.96
N ASP A 276 7.75 -17.21 12.83
CA ASP A 276 8.50 -16.58 13.90
C ASP A 276 7.75 -15.39 14.51
N LYS A 277 8.10 -15.06 15.77
CA LYS A 277 7.62 -13.89 16.52
C LYS A 277 8.15 -12.58 15.95
N ILE A 278 7.36 -11.52 15.87
CA ILE A 278 7.80 -10.21 15.39
C ILE A 278 9.12 -9.80 16.10
N PRO A 279 10.21 -9.46 15.40
CA PRO A 279 11.48 -9.15 16.04
C PRO A 279 11.40 -7.91 16.96
N PRO A 280 12.21 -7.80 18.03
CA PRO A 280 12.13 -6.70 18.99
C PRO A 280 12.22 -5.29 18.37
N ALA A 281 13.12 -5.07 17.41
CA ALA A 281 13.24 -3.78 16.73
C ALA A 281 11.98 -3.41 15.93
N TRP A 282 11.30 -4.41 15.34
CA TRP A 282 10.01 -4.21 14.67
C TRP A 282 8.88 -3.96 15.66
N GLN A 283 8.91 -4.60 16.84
CA GLN A 283 7.97 -4.32 17.91
C GLN A 283 8.12 -2.87 18.39
N GLU A 284 9.35 -2.43 18.65
CA GLU A 284 9.68 -1.06 19.01
C GLU A 284 9.16 -0.08 17.96
N LEU A 285 9.40 -0.34 16.68
CA LEU A 285 8.85 0.46 15.60
C LEU A 285 7.33 0.55 15.66
N ILE A 286 6.63 -0.58 15.66
CA ILE A 286 5.16 -0.62 15.66
C ILE A 286 4.58 0.15 16.84
N LEU A 287 5.12 -0.07 18.05
CA LEU A 287 4.65 0.58 19.27
C LEU A 287 4.97 2.08 19.32
N SER A 288 6.03 2.51 18.63
CA SER A 288 6.44 3.91 18.59
C SER A 288 5.63 4.78 17.63
N ILE A 289 4.86 4.20 16.70
CA ILE A 289 4.08 4.97 15.71
C ILE A 289 2.96 5.74 16.44
N PRO A 290 2.97 7.09 16.44
CA PRO A 290 1.90 7.89 17.01
C PRO A 290 0.74 7.96 16.02
N PRO A 291 -0.42 7.30 16.28
CA PRO A 291 -1.47 7.19 15.26
C PRO A 291 -1.99 8.56 14.82
N LYS A 292 -2.19 9.51 15.75
CA LYS A 292 -2.69 10.86 15.44
C LYS A 292 -1.77 11.59 14.47
N GLU A 293 -0.46 11.59 14.74
CA GLU A 293 0.53 12.21 13.86
C GLU A 293 0.53 11.55 12.47
N LEU A 294 0.50 10.21 12.40
CA LEU A 294 0.46 9.50 11.13
C LEU A 294 -0.75 9.91 10.29
N TYR A 295 -1.96 9.81 10.84
CA TYR A 295 -3.17 10.08 10.06
C TYR A 295 -3.32 11.57 9.74
N THR A 296 -2.96 12.49 10.65
CA THR A 296 -2.90 13.92 10.33
C THR A 296 -1.93 14.18 9.18
N THR A 297 -0.73 13.59 9.20
CA THR A 297 0.25 13.73 8.11
C THR A 297 -0.31 13.23 6.77
N LEU A 298 -0.96 12.06 6.76
CA LEU A 298 -1.57 11.52 5.54
C LEU A 298 -2.68 12.44 4.99
N VAL A 299 -3.49 13.01 5.88
CA VAL A 299 -4.57 13.95 5.51
C VAL A 299 -4.01 15.25 4.95
N GLU A 300 -3.00 15.85 5.59
CA GLU A 300 -2.33 17.04 5.08
C GLU A 300 -1.79 16.80 3.65
N LYS A 301 -1.27 15.59 3.36
CA LYS A 301 -0.83 15.21 2.02
C LYS A 301 -1.96 15.05 1.01
N LEU A 302 -3.16 14.67 1.45
CA LEU A 302 -4.35 14.66 0.61
C LEU A 302 -4.88 16.07 0.34
N GLU A 303 -4.85 16.95 1.34
CA GLU A 303 -5.25 18.35 1.18
C GLU A 303 -4.30 19.11 0.25
N GLU A 304 -2.99 18.91 0.41
CA GLU A 304 -1.97 19.40 -0.54
C GLU A 304 -2.30 18.94 -1.96
N LEU A 305 -2.63 17.66 -2.14
CA LEU A 305 -2.97 17.09 -3.44
C LEU A 305 -4.27 17.69 -4.01
N GLN A 306 -5.33 17.79 -3.20
CA GLN A 306 -6.61 18.38 -3.60
C GLN A 306 -6.46 19.86 -3.97
N SER A 307 -5.55 20.60 -3.31
CA SER A 307 -5.27 22.00 -3.66
C SER A 307 -4.65 22.16 -5.06
N ILE A 308 -3.94 21.14 -5.54
CA ILE A 308 -3.33 21.10 -6.88
C ILE A 308 -4.38 20.69 -7.93
N TYR A 309 -5.29 19.78 -7.57
CA TYR A 309 -6.34 19.24 -8.45
C TYR A 309 -7.74 19.47 -7.87
N PRO A 310 -8.19 20.74 -7.74
CA PRO A 310 -9.44 21.08 -7.03
C PRO A 310 -10.69 20.46 -7.68
N ASP A 311 -10.64 20.23 -8.99
CA ASP A 311 -11.78 19.73 -9.78
C ASP A 311 -11.79 18.20 -9.92
N THR A 312 -10.96 17.47 -9.16
CA THR A 312 -10.84 16.00 -9.23
C THR A 312 -11.30 15.35 -7.92
N PRO A 313 -12.62 15.17 -7.69
CA PRO A 313 -13.15 14.67 -6.42
C PRO A 313 -12.71 13.23 -6.09
N SER A 314 -12.26 12.47 -7.10
CA SER A 314 -11.71 11.12 -6.94
C SER A 314 -10.31 11.07 -6.30
N LEU A 315 -9.66 12.22 -6.07
CA LEU A 315 -8.42 12.34 -5.31
C LEU A 315 -8.67 12.59 -3.81
N THR A 316 -9.74 12.01 -3.28
CA THR A 316 -10.10 12.08 -1.86
C THR A 316 -10.27 10.69 -1.29
N ILE A 317 -10.35 10.58 0.04
CA ILE A 317 -10.67 9.34 0.73
C ILE A 317 -11.69 9.63 1.82
N GLY A 318 -12.53 8.65 2.17
CA GLY A 318 -13.46 8.81 3.29
C GLY A 318 -12.78 8.80 4.66
N GLY A 319 -13.31 9.53 5.63
CA GLY A 319 -12.88 9.43 7.03
C GLY A 319 -13.18 8.06 7.64
N ASN A 320 -14.24 7.38 7.19
CA ASN A 320 -14.53 5.98 7.55
C ASN A 320 -13.42 5.00 7.09
N VAL A 321 -12.76 5.30 5.98
CA VAL A 321 -11.62 4.52 5.49
C VAL A 321 -10.40 4.70 6.41
N LEU A 322 -10.10 5.94 6.80
CA LEU A 322 -9.03 6.23 7.77
C LEU A 322 -9.33 5.61 9.13
N PHE A 323 -10.60 5.60 9.56
CA PHE A 323 -11.03 4.90 10.77
C PHE A 323 -10.68 3.41 10.73
N ASN A 324 -10.96 2.70 9.62
CA ASN A 324 -10.63 1.27 9.50
C ASN A 324 -9.11 1.02 9.60
N SER A 325 -8.31 1.87 8.95
CA SER A 325 -6.85 1.82 9.04
C SER A 325 -6.37 2.09 10.47
N LEU A 326 -6.97 3.05 11.18
CA LEU A 326 -6.71 3.31 12.59
C LEU A 326 -7.01 2.08 13.47
N VAL A 327 -8.16 1.41 13.27
CA VAL A 327 -8.46 0.16 13.98
C VAL A 327 -7.36 -0.88 13.74
N SER A 328 -6.87 -0.99 12.50
CA SER A 328 -5.80 -1.93 12.14
C SER A 328 -4.48 -1.63 12.84
N LEU A 329 -4.03 -0.38 12.82
CA LEU A 329 -2.81 0.03 13.51
C LEU A 329 -2.94 -0.18 15.03
N THR A 330 -4.06 0.23 15.63
CA THR A 330 -4.29 0.08 17.07
C THR A 330 -4.36 -1.40 17.47
N PHE A 331 -4.99 -2.24 16.64
CA PHE A 331 -4.99 -3.69 16.84
C PHE A 331 -3.58 -4.29 16.75
N LEU A 332 -2.79 -3.88 15.75
CA LEU A 332 -1.40 -4.32 15.58
C LEU A 332 -0.53 -3.92 16.80
N GLN A 333 -0.67 -2.68 17.28
CA GLN A 333 0.03 -2.19 18.47
C GLN A 333 -0.38 -2.96 19.72
N HIS A 334 -1.67 -3.20 19.90
CA HIS A 334 -2.17 -4.03 21.00
C HIS A 334 -1.65 -5.46 20.93
N TRP A 335 -1.65 -6.08 19.74
CA TRP A 335 -1.10 -7.41 19.53
C TRP A 335 0.38 -7.45 19.92
N VAL A 336 1.19 -6.53 19.39
CA VAL A 336 2.63 -6.48 19.68
C VAL A 336 2.89 -6.31 21.17
N LYS A 337 2.15 -5.40 21.84
CA LYS A 337 2.31 -5.12 23.27
C LYS A 337 2.01 -6.33 24.16
N ASN A 338 1.02 -7.15 23.80
CA ASN A 338 0.49 -8.19 24.69
C ASN A 338 0.85 -9.62 24.27
N VAL A 339 0.91 -9.90 22.96
CA VAL A 339 0.92 -11.26 22.40
C VAL A 339 2.08 -11.49 21.43
N GLY A 340 2.53 -10.45 20.72
CA GLY A 340 3.57 -10.54 19.68
C GLY A 340 4.94 -11.00 20.19
N GLN A 341 5.17 -10.94 21.51
CA GLN A 341 6.35 -11.50 22.16
C GLN A 341 6.26 -13.02 22.40
N GLN A 342 5.06 -13.58 22.37
CA GLN A 342 4.78 -14.97 22.73
C GLN A 342 4.41 -15.81 21.51
N LEU A 343 3.67 -15.24 20.56
CA LEU A 343 3.15 -15.98 19.41
C LEU A 343 3.83 -15.62 18.09
N PRO A 344 3.88 -16.58 17.14
CA PRO A 344 4.25 -16.32 15.76
C PRO A 344 3.43 -15.21 15.12
N SER A 345 4.04 -14.51 14.17
CA SER A 345 3.36 -13.47 13.38
C SER A 345 2.19 -14.05 12.56
N ARG A 346 2.21 -15.34 12.24
CA ARG A 346 1.10 -16.04 11.56
C ARG A 346 -0.20 -16.01 12.37
N GLU A 347 -0.13 -16.03 13.70
CA GLU A 347 -1.33 -15.99 14.54
C GLU A 347 -2.01 -14.62 14.47
N LEU A 348 -1.23 -13.54 14.34
CA LEU A 348 -1.77 -12.20 14.06
C LEU A 348 -2.54 -12.20 12.74
N LEU A 349 -1.99 -12.80 11.69
CA LEU A 349 -2.61 -12.80 10.36
C LEU A 349 -3.93 -13.55 10.35
N ARG A 350 -4.09 -14.61 11.16
CA ARG A 350 -5.36 -15.32 11.32
C ARG A 350 -6.49 -14.43 11.85
N CYS A 351 -6.17 -13.35 12.58
CA CYS A 351 -7.20 -12.40 13.01
C CYS A 351 -7.81 -11.60 11.84
N PHE A 352 -7.11 -11.49 10.71
CA PHE A 352 -7.51 -10.73 9.53
C PHE A 352 -8.14 -11.60 8.43
N ILE A 353 -7.87 -12.90 8.42
CA ILE A 353 -8.18 -13.79 7.28
C ILE A 353 -9.30 -14.77 7.68
N PRO A 354 -10.35 -14.94 6.86
CA PRO A 354 -11.34 -15.99 7.07
C PRO A 354 -10.71 -17.38 6.99
N GLU A 355 -11.12 -18.29 7.88
CA GLU A 355 -10.56 -19.65 8.01
C GLU A 355 -10.68 -20.52 6.74
N THR A 356 -11.59 -20.20 5.83
CA THR A 356 -11.76 -20.90 4.54
C THR A 356 -10.56 -20.67 3.60
N ILE A 357 -9.89 -19.51 3.68
CA ILE A 357 -8.77 -19.17 2.78
C ILE A 357 -7.50 -20.00 3.07
N PRO A 358 -7.01 -20.12 4.33
CA PRO A 358 -5.84 -20.94 4.63
C PRO A 358 -5.96 -22.41 4.21
N TYR A 359 -7.18 -22.98 4.23
CA TYR A 359 -7.43 -24.36 3.82
C TYR A 359 -7.33 -24.52 2.30
N ILE A 360 -7.95 -23.64 1.51
CA ILE A 360 -7.88 -23.66 0.04
C ILE A 360 -6.43 -23.55 -0.45
N TYR A 361 -5.62 -22.71 0.21
CA TYR A 361 -4.20 -22.58 -0.12
C TYR A 361 -3.37 -23.80 0.31
N ALA A 362 -3.67 -24.42 1.46
CA ALA A 362 -3.04 -25.68 1.87
C ALA A 362 -3.32 -26.80 0.86
N VAL A 363 -4.57 -26.92 0.39
CA VAL A 363 -4.99 -27.89 -0.63
C VAL A 363 -4.34 -27.58 -2.00
N LYS A 364 -4.24 -26.31 -2.41
CA LYS A 364 -3.48 -25.92 -3.62
C LYS A 364 -1.99 -26.21 -3.52
N LYS A 365 -1.40 -26.17 -2.32
CA LYS A 365 0.03 -26.41 -2.11
C LYS A 365 0.35 -27.91 -2.04
N ASP A 366 -0.49 -28.73 -1.39
CA ASP A 366 -0.31 -30.20 -1.38
C ASP A 366 -0.62 -30.83 -2.74
N SER A 367 -1.58 -30.28 -3.49
CA SER A 367 -1.80 -30.71 -4.87
C SER A 367 -0.57 -30.49 -5.74
N SER A 368 0.40 -29.61 -5.44
CA SER A 368 1.65 -29.53 -6.23
C SER A 368 2.52 -30.80 -6.14
N LYS A 369 2.46 -31.54 -5.02
CA LYS A 369 3.15 -32.82 -4.85
C LYS A 369 2.40 -33.97 -5.51
N GLU A 370 1.08 -34.00 -5.44
CA GLU A 370 0.25 -34.96 -6.20
C GLU A 370 0.25 -34.67 -7.72
N ILE A 371 0.33 -33.40 -8.12
CA ILE A 371 0.43 -32.95 -9.52
C ILE A 371 1.72 -33.48 -10.15
N THR A 372 2.81 -33.62 -9.40
CA THR A 372 4.07 -34.16 -9.95
C THR A 372 3.95 -35.68 -10.20
N MET A 373 3.25 -36.43 -9.32
CA MET A 373 2.95 -37.85 -9.54
C MET A 373 1.90 -38.09 -10.63
N LEU A 374 0.92 -37.19 -10.78
CA LEU A 374 -0.14 -37.30 -11.81
C LEU A 374 0.30 -36.74 -13.18
N GLN A 375 1.34 -35.91 -13.25
CA GLN A 375 1.94 -35.47 -14.51
C GLN A 375 2.71 -36.60 -15.22
N GLU A 376 3.21 -37.59 -14.49
CA GLU A 376 3.81 -38.80 -15.08
C GLU A 376 2.76 -39.77 -15.63
N GLN A 377 1.48 -39.61 -15.24
CA GLN A 377 0.37 -40.44 -15.70
C GLN A 377 -0.67 -39.61 -16.46
N SER A 378 -0.43 -39.46 -17.76
CA SER A 378 -1.38 -39.03 -18.81
C SER A 378 -1.66 -37.52 -18.94
N VAL A 379 -1.03 -36.93 -19.95
CA VAL A 379 -1.16 -35.54 -20.42
C VAL A 379 -2.55 -35.22 -21.03
N HIS A 380 -3.50 -36.17 -21.03
CA HIS A 380 -4.79 -36.00 -21.71
C HIS A 380 -6.05 -35.95 -20.83
N ASN A 381 -5.96 -36.16 -19.51
CA ASN A 381 -7.11 -36.01 -18.61
C ASN A 381 -7.03 -34.78 -17.66
N PHE A 382 -5.91 -34.07 -17.63
CA PHE A 382 -5.62 -33.03 -16.63
C PHE A 382 -6.55 -31.78 -16.66
N ASN A 383 -7.14 -31.47 -17.83
CA ASN A 383 -8.04 -30.31 -17.95
C ASN A 383 -9.48 -30.60 -17.50
N ARG A 384 -9.86 -31.87 -17.29
CA ARG A 384 -11.22 -32.22 -16.82
C ARG A 384 -11.32 -32.28 -15.29
N ASP A 385 -10.25 -32.68 -14.58
CA ASP A 385 -10.30 -32.87 -13.12
C ASP A 385 -9.98 -31.62 -12.28
N ARG A 386 -9.30 -30.61 -12.84
CA ARG A 386 -9.09 -29.32 -12.15
C ARG A 386 -10.41 -28.60 -11.86
N ASN A 387 -11.37 -28.72 -12.78
CA ASN A 387 -12.71 -28.17 -12.61
C ASN A 387 -13.57 -29.08 -11.73
N SER A 388 -13.38 -30.40 -11.77
CA SER A 388 -14.12 -31.37 -10.93
C SER A 388 -13.86 -31.16 -9.44
N LEU A 389 -12.60 -31.02 -9.01
CA LEU A 389 -12.26 -30.89 -7.59
C LEU A 389 -12.66 -29.52 -7.01
N ALA A 390 -12.43 -28.45 -7.77
CA ALA A 390 -12.88 -27.11 -7.40
C ALA A 390 -14.42 -27.00 -7.36
N ASN A 391 -15.10 -27.61 -8.34
CA ASN A 391 -16.57 -27.62 -8.37
C ASN A 391 -17.17 -28.51 -7.27
N ASN A 392 -16.55 -29.63 -6.91
CA ASN A 392 -17.03 -30.48 -5.82
C ASN A 392 -16.85 -29.79 -4.46
N LEU A 393 -15.76 -29.03 -4.25
CA LEU A 393 -15.57 -28.21 -3.06
C LEU A 393 -16.55 -27.03 -3.01
N ASP A 394 -16.81 -26.37 -4.14
CA ASP A 394 -17.86 -25.34 -4.23
C ASP A 394 -19.26 -25.94 -3.98
N THR A 395 -19.52 -27.17 -4.45
CA THR A 395 -20.80 -27.86 -4.26
C THR A 395 -20.96 -28.31 -2.80
N ASP A 396 -19.93 -28.86 -2.16
CA ASP A 396 -19.96 -29.24 -0.74
C ASP A 396 -20.04 -28.04 0.21
N MET A 397 -19.54 -26.87 -0.21
CA MET A 397 -19.71 -25.59 0.47
C MET A 397 -21.12 -25.00 0.27
N GLN A 398 -21.69 -25.11 -0.93
CA GLN A 398 -23.05 -24.64 -1.22
C GLN A 398 -24.14 -25.54 -0.60
N GLU A 399 -23.87 -26.84 -0.47
CA GLU A 399 -24.81 -27.82 0.08
C GLU A 399 -24.71 -27.97 1.61
N GLY A 400 -23.81 -27.23 2.28
CA GLY A 400 -23.69 -27.23 3.75
C GLY A 400 -23.33 -28.59 4.36
N LYS A 401 -22.81 -29.52 3.55
CA LYS A 401 -22.46 -30.90 3.95
C LYS A 401 -21.17 -31.00 4.75
N SER A 402 -20.49 -29.88 4.89
CA SER A 402 -19.15 -29.77 5.42
C SER A 402 -19.28 -28.93 6.70
N GLY A 403 -18.92 -29.48 7.86
CA GLY A 403 -19.13 -28.88 9.19
C GLY A 403 -18.29 -27.64 9.48
N TYR A 404 -18.05 -26.80 8.48
CA TYR A 404 -17.17 -25.64 8.51
C TYR A 404 -18.00 -24.38 8.76
N PHE A 405 -17.94 -23.88 9.99
CA PHE A 405 -18.55 -22.60 10.33
C PHE A 405 -17.71 -21.47 9.75
N THR A 406 -18.26 -20.70 8.82
CA THR A 406 -17.67 -19.42 8.38
C THR A 406 -17.78 -18.41 9.52
N THR A 407 -16.76 -18.31 10.36
CA THR A 407 -16.66 -17.24 11.35
C THR A 407 -16.11 -15.98 10.68
N ASN A 408 -16.71 -14.82 10.98
CA ASN A 408 -16.14 -13.55 10.54
C ASN A 408 -14.75 -13.40 11.19
N PRO A 409 -13.72 -12.93 10.47
CA PRO A 409 -12.42 -12.63 11.07
C PRO A 409 -12.58 -11.73 12.30
N ILE A 410 -11.82 -11.99 13.36
CA ILE A 410 -11.86 -11.23 14.62
C ILE A 410 -11.74 -9.73 14.34
N PHE A 411 -10.82 -9.36 13.45
CA PHE A 411 -10.61 -7.99 13.04
C PHE A 411 -11.86 -7.36 12.41
N LEU A 412 -12.58 -8.09 11.57
CA LEU A 412 -13.78 -7.55 10.91
C LEU A 412 -14.89 -7.26 11.91
N SER A 413 -15.08 -8.13 12.91
CA SER A 413 -16.04 -7.91 13.99
C SER A 413 -15.64 -6.69 14.83
N LEU A 414 -14.35 -6.57 15.17
CA LEU A 414 -13.80 -5.41 15.87
C LEU A 414 -14.08 -4.10 15.12
N VAL A 415 -13.78 -4.04 13.82
CA VAL A 415 -14.02 -2.84 13.00
C VAL A 415 -15.51 -2.49 12.98
N LYS A 416 -16.40 -3.47 12.76
CA LYS A 416 -17.85 -3.26 12.71
C LYS A 416 -18.38 -2.66 14.02
N ASP A 417 -17.97 -3.23 15.15
CA ASP A 417 -18.44 -2.81 16.47
C ASP A 417 -17.86 -1.46 16.86
N ALA A 418 -16.57 -1.23 16.63
CA ALA A 418 -15.93 0.05 16.90
C ALA A 418 -16.54 1.18 16.04
N TYR A 419 -16.80 0.91 14.75
CA TYR A 419 -17.41 1.89 13.86
C TYR A 419 -18.84 2.24 14.30
N LYS A 420 -19.64 1.23 14.68
CA LYS A 420 -21.00 1.45 15.20
C LYS A 420 -21.00 2.30 16.48
N ASP A 421 -20.10 2.00 17.41
CA ASP A 421 -19.96 2.79 18.63
C ASP A 421 -19.54 4.24 18.33
N PHE A 422 -18.65 4.44 17.35
CA PHE A 422 -18.22 5.76 16.92
C PHE A 422 -19.36 6.56 16.29
N GLU A 423 -20.14 5.96 15.38
CA GLU A 423 -21.34 6.58 14.80
C GLU A 423 -22.35 6.99 15.87
N ASN A 424 -22.60 6.11 16.85
CA ASN A 424 -23.48 6.41 17.97
C ASN A 424 -22.98 7.57 18.83
N ALA A 425 -21.66 7.61 19.11
CA ALA A 425 -21.05 8.68 19.89
C ALA A 425 -21.12 10.05 19.20
N LEU A 426 -21.12 10.06 17.86
CA LEU A 426 -21.29 11.27 17.06
C LEU A 426 -22.75 11.65 16.81
N ALA A 427 -23.71 10.86 17.31
CA ALA A 427 -25.15 11.01 17.03
C ALA A 427 -25.45 11.10 15.52
N LEU A 428 -24.65 10.43 14.69
CA LEU A 428 -24.85 10.40 13.25
C LEU A 428 -26.08 9.55 12.94
N LYS A 429 -26.99 10.07 12.12
CA LYS A 429 -28.14 9.30 11.63
C LYS A 429 -27.74 8.50 10.40
N ASN A 430 -28.00 7.19 10.42
CA ASN A 430 -28.08 6.31 9.25
C ASN A 430 -27.07 6.60 8.11
N SER A 431 -25.82 6.17 8.27
CA SER A 431 -24.88 5.98 7.14
C SER A 431 -24.37 7.25 6.44
N GLU A 432 -24.41 8.42 7.08
CA GLU A 432 -23.73 9.60 6.52
C GLU A 432 -22.21 9.30 6.38
N PRO A 433 -21.62 9.51 5.19
CA PRO A 433 -20.20 9.31 5.01
C PRO A 433 -19.43 10.28 5.90
N ILE A 434 -18.65 9.74 6.83
CA ILE A 434 -17.73 10.54 7.64
C ILE A 434 -16.64 11.04 6.71
N ASN A 435 -16.58 12.35 6.46
CA ASN A 435 -15.46 12.94 5.73
C ASN A 435 -14.21 13.02 6.63
N VAL A 436 -13.06 13.26 6.01
CA VAL A 436 -11.76 13.27 6.70
C VAL A 436 -11.69 14.32 7.82
N GLN A 437 -12.24 15.51 7.60
CA GLN A 437 -12.22 16.59 8.60
C GLN A 437 -13.06 16.24 9.83
N MET A 438 -14.22 15.63 9.62
CA MET A 438 -15.07 15.15 10.70
C MET A 438 -14.37 14.05 11.50
N PHE A 439 -13.66 13.14 10.84
CA PHE A 439 -12.86 12.11 11.50
C PHE A 439 -11.77 12.74 12.39
N LEU A 440 -10.96 13.66 11.85
CA LEU A 440 -9.88 14.31 12.60
C LEU A 440 -10.41 15.18 13.76
N LYS A 441 -11.49 15.92 13.55
CA LYS A 441 -12.14 16.73 14.60
C LYS A 441 -12.61 15.88 15.78
N ASN A 442 -12.99 14.63 15.52
CA ASN A 442 -13.46 13.69 16.53
C ASN A 442 -12.44 12.59 16.83
N TRP A 443 -11.15 12.87 16.63
CA TRP A 443 -10.06 11.92 16.85
C TRP A 443 -10.16 11.23 18.22
N ASP A 444 -10.30 12.01 19.29
CA ASP A 444 -10.26 11.49 20.66
C ASP A 444 -11.42 10.52 20.91
N VAL A 445 -12.59 10.77 20.30
CA VAL A 445 -13.76 9.86 20.37
C VAL A 445 -13.50 8.57 19.59
N ALA A 446 -12.92 8.67 18.38
CA ALA A 446 -12.55 7.51 17.59
C ALA A 446 -11.53 6.64 18.33
N GLU A 447 -10.46 7.24 18.83
CA GLU A 447 -9.40 6.56 19.58
C GLU A 447 -9.94 5.87 20.83
N GLN A 448 -10.73 6.56 21.65
CA GLN A 448 -11.34 5.96 22.85
C GLN A 448 -12.26 4.79 22.51
N THR A 449 -13.06 4.91 21.45
CA THR A 449 -13.98 3.85 21.01
C THR A 449 -13.21 2.61 20.57
N ILE A 450 -12.18 2.80 19.74
CA ILE A 450 -11.31 1.71 19.27
C ILE A 450 -10.57 1.08 20.44
N MET A 451 -9.95 1.88 21.30
CA MET A 451 -9.20 1.39 22.47
C MET A 451 -10.08 0.62 23.43
N LYS A 452 -11.31 1.07 23.71
CA LYS A 452 -12.27 0.34 24.54
C LYS A 452 -12.54 -1.07 23.99
N ARG A 453 -12.70 -1.19 22.67
CA ARG A 453 -12.95 -2.48 22.01
C ARG A 453 -11.69 -3.34 21.94
N VAL A 454 -10.56 -2.75 21.57
CA VAL A 454 -9.26 -3.45 21.46
C VAL A 454 -8.76 -3.92 22.83
N ILE A 455 -8.85 -3.12 23.88
CA ILE A 455 -8.51 -3.53 25.27
C ILE A 455 -9.50 -4.59 25.77
N GLY A 456 -10.76 -4.51 25.35
CA GLY A 456 -11.77 -5.50 25.66
C GLY A 456 -11.50 -6.88 25.05
N LEU A 457 -10.66 -6.98 24.02
CA LEU A 457 -10.16 -8.25 23.51
C LEU A 457 -9.17 -8.82 24.53
N THR A 458 -9.66 -9.70 25.41
CA THR A 458 -8.77 -10.33 26.39
C THR A 458 -7.79 -11.28 25.71
N PHE A 459 -6.60 -11.47 26.29
CA PHE A 459 -5.67 -12.55 25.92
C PHE A 459 -6.41 -13.90 25.81
N LYS A 460 -7.42 -14.11 26.66
CA LYS A 460 -8.27 -15.29 26.70
C LYS A 460 -9.20 -15.37 25.48
N GLU A 461 -9.77 -14.29 24.95
CA GLU A 461 -10.59 -14.34 23.72
C GLU A 461 -9.72 -14.42 22.46
N THR A 462 -8.62 -13.67 22.39
CA THR A 462 -7.67 -13.76 21.27
C THR A 462 -7.00 -15.13 21.22
N ASN A 463 -6.68 -15.74 22.38
CA ASN A 463 -6.18 -17.12 22.45
C ASN A 463 -7.27 -18.19 22.47
N LEU A 464 -8.50 -18.03 22.99
CA LEU A 464 -9.52 -19.09 22.92
C LEU A 464 -10.00 -19.24 21.48
N LEU A 465 -10.23 -18.13 20.78
CA LEU A 465 -10.54 -18.16 19.34
C LEU A 465 -9.40 -18.80 18.54
N ALA A 466 -8.15 -18.62 18.96
CA ALA A 466 -7.02 -19.33 18.38
C ALA A 466 -6.89 -20.78 18.87
N ARG A 467 -7.12 -21.11 20.16
CA ARG A 467 -6.77 -22.39 20.81
C ARG A 467 -7.90 -23.41 20.86
N GLU A 468 -9.15 -23.06 21.16
CA GLU A 468 -10.30 -24.01 21.05
C GLU A 468 -10.41 -24.54 19.62
N TYR A 469 -9.96 -23.73 18.67
CA TYR A 469 -9.86 -24.04 17.25
C TYR A 469 -8.73 -25.03 16.89
N PHE A 470 -7.62 -25.07 17.64
CA PHE A 470 -6.51 -26.03 17.42
C PHE A 470 -6.58 -27.27 18.32
N SER A 471 -7.37 -27.26 19.39
CA SER A 471 -7.53 -28.40 20.29
C SER A 471 -8.58 -29.43 19.84
N HIS A 472 -9.39 -29.12 18.82
CA HIS A 472 -10.28 -30.08 18.16
C HIS A 472 -9.65 -30.68 16.88
N LYS A 473 -8.42 -31.19 17.02
CA LYS A 473 -7.77 -32.07 16.05
C LYS A 473 -7.70 -33.49 16.59
#